data_AF-A0AA42S680-F1
#
_entry.id   AF-A0AA42S680-F1
#
_cell.length_a   1.000
_cell.length_b   1.000
_cell.length_c   1.000
_cell.angle_alpha   90.00
_cell.angle_beta   90.00
_cell.angle_gamma   90.00
#
_symmetry.space_group_name_H-M   'P 1'
#
loop_
_entity.id
_entity.type
_entity.pdbx_description
1 polymer ?
#
loop_
_entity_poly.entity_id
_entity_poly.type
_entity_poly.pdbx_seq_one_letter_code
_entity_poly.pdbx_strand_id
1 'polypeptide(L)'
;MPHHPLTQNPWSIDTDPELGLVPLAHLHHIDRTRHAIDAIARLVGNSAFEPDATGSKPLDPWTIAALMGGVQSMCDYVGTLTDAMLEQARSTSTGTEMDRSLHHAASPIPS
;
A
#
# COMPACT_ATOMS: atom_id res chain seq x y z
N MET A 1 16.16 25.41 15.72
CA MET A 1 16.96 25.46 14.48
C MET A 1 15.99 25.58 13.31
N PRO A 2 16.20 26.48 12.34
CA PRO A 2 15.27 26.67 11.23
C PRO A 2 15.36 25.46 10.27
N HIS A 3 14.22 24.85 9.93
CA HIS A 3 14.14 23.71 9.03
C HIS A 3 14.38 24.17 7.59
N HIS A 4 15.52 23.77 7.01
CA HIS A 4 15.81 24.02 5.60
C HIS A 4 15.23 22.87 4.74
N PRO A 5 14.47 23.13 3.66
CA PRO A 5 13.83 22.08 2.85
C PRO A 5 14.81 21.05 2.28
N LEU A 6 16.04 21.47 1.98
CA LEU A 6 17.11 20.60 1.46
C LEU A 6 17.82 19.75 2.52
N THR A 7 17.54 19.93 3.81
CA THR A 7 18.11 19.11 4.90
C THR A 7 17.08 18.16 5.51
N GLN A 8 15.86 18.11 4.96
CA GLN A 8 14.84 17.17 5.40
C GLN A 8 15.21 15.77 4.90
N ASN A 9 15.24 14.81 5.81
CA ASN A 9 15.40 13.42 5.45
C ASN A 9 14.14 13.00 4.66
N PRO A 10 14.26 12.54 3.41
CA PRO A 10 13.10 12.14 2.60
C PRO A 10 12.34 10.93 3.19
N TRP A 11 12.95 10.23 4.15
CA TRP A 11 12.34 9.15 4.91
C TRP A 11 11.76 9.59 6.26
N SER A 12 11.85 10.88 6.61
CA SER A 12 11.25 11.40 7.84
C SER A 12 9.77 11.62 7.60
N ILE A 13 8.94 10.85 8.29
CA ILE A 13 7.48 10.98 8.29
C ILE A 13 7.07 11.77 9.55
N ASP A 14 7.73 12.90 9.80
CA ASP A 14 7.51 13.71 11.01
C ASP A 14 6.20 14.52 10.96
N THR A 15 5.52 14.51 9.80
CA THR A 15 4.27 15.25 9.56
C THR A 15 3.01 14.41 9.67
N ASP A 16 3.11 13.07 9.66
CA ASP A 16 1.95 12.21 9.77
C ASP A 16 1.76 11.71 11.21
N PRO A 17 0.52 11.50 11.67
CA PRO A 17 0.28 10.86 12.95
C PRO A 17 0.94 9.47 13.00
N GLU A 18 1.54 9.11 14.14
CA GLU A 18 2.22 7.82 14.33
C GLU A 18 1.30 6.61 14.08
N LEU A 19 -0.01 6.78 14.30
CA LEU A 19 -1.04 5.76 14.14
C LEU A 19 -2.25 6.33 13.40
N GLY A 20 -2.83 5.52 12.51
CA GLY A 20 -4.07 5.85 11.81
C GLY A 20 -4.87 4.60 11.49
N LEU A 21 -6.19 4.76 11.39
CA LEU A 21 -7.10 3.67 11.04
C LEU A 21 -7.13 3.47 9.53
N VAL A 22 -7.02 2.21 9.10
CA VAL A 22 -7.10 1.81 7.69
C VAL A 22 -8.17 0.73 7.51
N PRO A 23 -8.98 0.76 6.44
CA PRO A 23 -9.96 -0.30 6.20
C PRO A 23 -9.28 -1.61 5.84
N LEU A 24 -9.73 -2.70 6.47
CA LEU A 24 -9.24 -4.06 6.21
C LEU A 24 -9.40 -4.49 4.74
N ALA A 25 -10.40 -3.96 4.03
CA ALA A 25 -10.62 -4.27 2.62
C ALA A 25 -9.39 -3.95 1.75
N HIS A 26 -8.71 -2.82 2.00
CA HIS A 26 -7.48 -2.46 1.28
C HIS A 26 -6.36 -3.46 1.56
N LEU A 27 -6.21 -3.90 2.82
CA LEU A 27 -5.23 -4.92 3.20
C LEU A 27 -5.47 -6.26 2.50
N HIS A 28 -6.73 -6.71 2.43
CA HIS A 28 -7.09 -7.93 1.70
C HIS A 28 -6.81 -7.81 0.19
N HIS A 29 -7.02 -6.63 -0.40
CA HIS A 29 -6.70 -6.40 -1.80
C HIS A 29 -5.19 -6.40 -2.05
N ILE A 30 -4.40 -5.80 -1.16
CA ILE A 30 -2.93 -5.86 -1.24
C ILE A 30 -2.45 -7.31 -1.14
N ASP A 31 -2.95 -8.07 -0.18
CA ASP A 31 -2.57 -9.46 0.03
C ASP A 31 -2.87 -10.34 -1.20
N ARG A 32 -4.08 -10.21 -1.76
CA ARG A 32 -4.46 -10.91 -3.00
C ARG A 32 -3.56 -10.51 -4.17
N THR A 33 -3.29 -9.21 -4.31
CA THR A 33 -2.46 -8.69 -5.41
C THR A 33 -1.02 -9.19 -5.31
N ARG A 34 -0.47 -9.21 -4.09
CA ARG A 34 0.84 -9.80 -3.80
C ARG A 34 0.91 -11.27 -4.23
N HIS A 35 -0.09 -12.07 -3.90
CA HIS A 35 -0.13 -13.48 -4.29
C HIS A 35 -0.22 -13.67 -5.81
N ALA A 36 -0.97 -12.83 -6.52
CA ALA A 36 -1.03 -12.87 -7.97
C ALA A 36 0.31 -12.52 -8.62
N ILE A 37 1.01 -11.50 -8.11
CA ILE A 37 2.36 -11.12 -8.58
C ILE A 37 3.34 -12.28 -8.37
N ASP A 38 3.37 -12.89 -7.19
CA ASP A 38 4.24 -14.04 -6.89
C ASP A 38 3.98 -15.21 -7.85
N ALA A 39 2.72 -15.55 -8.08
CA ALA A 39 2.34 -16.63 -8.99
C ALA A 39 2.81 -16.36 -10.42
N ILE A 40 2.65 -15.13 -10.92
CA ILE A 40 3.09 -14.74 -12.26
C ILE A 40 4.61 -14.75 -12.36
N ALA A 41 5.32 -14.21 -11.36
CA ALA A 41 6.77 -14.21 -11.33
C ALA A 41 7.34 -15.63 -11.40
N ARG A 42 6.75 -16.56 -10.64
CA ARG A 42 7.12 -17.99 -10.69
C ARG A 42 6.83 -18.60 -12.05
N LEU A 43 5.67 -18.32 -12.64
CA LEU A 43 5.30 -18.85 -13.95
C LEU A 43 6.29 -18.39 -15.04
N VAL A 44 6.58 -17.08 -15.09
CA VAL A 44 7.52 -16.50 -16.06
C VAL A 44 8.94 -17.00 -15.80
N GLY A 45 9.39 -17.02 -14.54
CA GLY A 45 10.72 -17.48 -14.15
C GLY A 45 10.93 -18.96 -14.51
N ASN A 46 10.01 -19.84 -14.14
CA ASN A 46 10.08 -21.26 -14.47
C ASN A 46 10.10 -21.47 -15.99
N SER A 47 9.29 -20.72 -16.73
CA SER A 47 9.30 -20.79 -18.20
C SER A 47 10.61 -20.34 -18.83
N ALA A 48 11.32 -19.38 -18.23
CA ALA A 48 12.55 -18.81 -18.77
C ALA A 48 13.79 -19.64 -18.42
N PHE A 49 13.83 -20.21 -17.21
CA PHE A 49 15.03 -20.84 -16.65
C PHE A 49 14.93 -22.34 -16.47
N GLU A 50 13.72 -22.89 -16.35
CA GLU A 50 13.48 -24.33 -16.11
C GLU A 50 12.43 -24.92 -17.08
N PRO A 51 12.53 -24.68 -18.40
CA PRO A 51 11.51 -25.11 -19.35
C PRO A 51 11.32 -26.63 -19.37
N ASP A 52 12.40 -27.39 -19.20
CA ASP A 52 12.38 -28.86 -19.25
C ASP A 52 11.87 -29.49 -17.94
N ALA A 53 11.81 -28.73 -16.83
CA ALA A 53 11.42 -29.26 -15.52
C ALA A 53 9.93 -29.65 -15.45
N THR A 54 9.10 -29.08 -16.31
CA THR A 54 7.64 -29.30 -16.32
C THR A 54 7.15 -30.18 -17.46
N GLY A 55 8.03 -30.54 -18.41
CA GLY A 55 7.66 -31.22 -19.66
C GLY A 55 6.71 -30.39 -20.55
N SER A 56 6.47 -29.13 -20.20
CA SER A 56 5.56 -28.21 -20.92
C SER A 56 6.36 -27.27 -21.81
N LYS A 57 5.75 -26.83 -22.92
CA LYS A 57 6.38 -25.85 -23.81
C LYS A 57 6.60 -24.53 -23.05
N PRO A 58 7.77 -23.87 -23.19
CA PRO A 58 7.96 -22.52 -22.69
C PRO A 58 6.87 -21.57 -23.17
N LEU A 59 6.50 -20.61 -22.32
CA LEU A 59 5.64 -19.49 -22.69
C LEU A 59 6.26 -18.72 -23.85
N ASP A 60 5.42 -18.32 -24.78
CA ASP A 60 5.85 -17.48 -25.88
C ASP A 60 6.08 -16.02 -25.40
N PRO A 61 6.87 -15.23 -26.13
CA PRO A 61 7.22 -13.87 -25.72
C PRO A 61 6.01 -12.94 -25.52
N TRP A 62 4.92 -13.14 -26.28
CA TRP A 62 3.72 -12.33 -26.13
C TRP A 62 3.00 -12.63 -24.82
N THR A 63 2.89 -13.92 -24.47
CA THR A 63 2.33 -14.33 -23.18
C THR A 63 3.14 -13.79 -22.01
N ILE A 64 4.48 -13.83 -22.09
CA ILE A 64 5.36 -13.24 -21.07
C ILE A 64 5.13 -11.74 -20.96
N ALA A 65 5.07 -11.02 -22.10
CA ALA A 65 4.85 -9.57 -22.10
C ALA A 65 3.49 -9.18 -21.50
N ALA A 66 2.42 -9.93 -21.81
CA ALA A 66 1.10 -9.71 -21.25
C ALA A 66 1.07 -9.94 -19.73
N LEU A 67 1.71 -11.01 -19.25
CA LEU A 67 1.83 -11.31 -17.83
C LEU A 67 2.61 -10.23 -17.08
N MET A 68 3.74 -9.77 -17.62
CA MET A 68 4.54 -8.70 -17.02
C MET A 68 3.82 -7.34 -17.06
N GLY A 69 3.06 -7.06 -18.13
CA GLY A 69 2.16 -5.89 -18.17
C GLY A 69 1.08 -5.95 -17.09
N GLY A 70 0.51 -7.13 -16.85
CA GLY A 70 -0.41 -7.36 -15.74
C GLY A 70 0.23 -7.11 -14.37
N VAL A 71 1.46 -7.58 -14.16
CA VAL A 71 2.25 -7.30 -12.93
C VAL A 71 2.43 -5.80 -12.73
N GLN A 72 2.77 -5.06 -13.78
CA GLN A 72 2.89 -3.60 -13.69
C GLN A 72 1.57 -2.95 -13.27
N SER A 73 0.44 -3.29 -13.90
CA SER A 73 -0.87 -2.77 -13.50
C SER A 73 -1.26 -3.13 -12.06
N MET A 74 -0.86 -4.31 -11.59
CA MET A 74 -1.06 -4.71 -10.20
C MET A 74 -0.21 -3.89 -9.22
N CYS A 75 1.04 -3.55 -9.57
CA CYS A 75 1.85 -2.64 -8.78
C CYS A 75 1.24 -1.23 -8.72
N ASP A 76 0.75 -0.70 -9.84
CA ASP A 76 0.06 0.59 -9.89
C ASP A 76 -1.21 0.57 -9.02
N TYR A 77 -1.95 -0.53 -9.04
CA TYR A 77 -3.11 -0.73 -8.19
C TYR A 77 -2.75 -0.76 -6.70
N VAL A 78 -1.67 -1.43 -6.31
CA VAL A 78 -1.17 -1.39 -4.92
C VAL A 78 -0.82 0.04 -4.51
N GLY A 79 -0.15 0.81 -5.38
CA GLY A 79 0.13 2.23 -5.14
C GLY A 79 -1.14 3.03 -4.86
N THR A 80 -2.17 2.82 -5.69
CA THR A 80 -3.48 3.47 -5.51
C THR A 80 -4.13 3.10 -4.17
N LEU A 81 -4.04 1.83 -3.76
CA LEU A 81 -4.57 1.38 -2.46
C LEU A 81 -3.79 2.00 -1.29
N THR A 82 -2.46 2.08 -1.38
CA THR A 82 -1.64 2.66 -0.32
C THR A 82 -1.87 4.16 -0.17
N ASP A 83 -2.04 4.88 -1.27
CA ASP A 83 -2.38 6.31 -1.23
C ASP A 83 -3.74 6.54 -0.56
N ALA A 84 -4.75 5.73 -0.92
CA ALA A 84 -6.07 5.79 -0.31
C ALA A 84 -6.03 5.46 1.20
N MET A 85 -5.21 4.48 1.61
CA MET A 85 -5.01 4.13 3.02
C MET A 85 -4.34 5.26 3.80
N LEU A 86 -3.32 5.92 3.24
CA LEU A 86 -2.64 7.04 3.89
C LEU A 86 -3.58 8.24 4.06
N GLU A 87 -4.37 8.56 3.05
CA GLU A 87 -5.36 9.64 3.12
C GLU A 87 -6.44 9.36 4.21
N GLN A 88 -6.89 8.11 4.32
CA GLN A 88 -7.85 7.71 5.35
C GLN A 88 -7.26 7.72 6.76
N ALA A 89 -6.01 7.26 6.90
CA ALA A 89 -5.29 7.27 8.17
C ALA A 89 -5.16 8.71 8.71
N ARG A 90 -4.83 9.68 7.84
CA ARG A 90 -4.71 11.11 8.18
C ARG A 90 -6.05 11.78 8.52
N SER A 91 -7.12 11.45 7.79
CA SER A 91 -8.44 12.04 8.06
C SER A 91 -9.07 11.52 9.36
N THR A 92 -8.76 10.30 9.78
CA THR A 92 -9.32 9.73 11.01
C THR A 92 -8.66 10.28 12.29
N SER A 93 -7.37 10.64 12.23
CA SER A 93 -6.69 11.27 13.38
C SER A 93 -7.30 12.63 13.70
N THR A 94 -7.54 13.46 12.67
CA THR A 94 -8.11 14.81 12.83
C THR A 94 -9.55 14.77 13.38
N GLY A 95 -10.38 13.82 12.92
CA GLY A 95 -11.74 13.65 13.44
C GLY A 95 -11.79 13.18 14.90
N THR A 96 -10.89 12.25 15.29
CA THR A 96 -10.82 11.72 16.66
C THR A 96 -10.32 12.77 17.65
N GLU A 97 -9.35 13.60 17.25
CA GLU A 97 -8.86 14.71 18.07
C GLU A 97 -9.94 15.78 18.27
N MET A 98 -10.68 16.11 17.21
CA MET A 98 -11.76 17.10 17.27
C MET A 98 -12.93 16.64 18.14
N ASP A 99 -13.32 15.36 18.07
CA ASP A 99 -14.36 14.77 18.92
C ASP A 99 -13.94 14.71 20.41
N ARG A 100 -12.68 14.35 20.69
CA ARG A 100 -12.12 14.38 22.05
C ARG A 100 -12.11 15.79 22.64
N SER A 101 -11.74 16.80 21.86
CA SER A 101 -11.77 18.21 22.29
C SER A 101 -13.18 18.70 22.60
N LEU A 102 -14.18 18.30 21.80
CA LEU A 102 -15.58 18.66 22.05
C LEU A 102 -16.14 18.00 23.32
N HIS A 103 -15.80 16.72 23.56
CA HIS A 103 -16.18 16.03 24.79
C HIS A 103 -15.52 16.61 26.05
N HIS A 104 -14.27 17.07 25.97
CA HIS A 104 -13.59 17.69 27.11
C HIS A 104 -14.15 19.10 27.44
N ALA A 105 -14.58 19.86 26.44
CA ALA A 105 -15.20 21.17 26.64
C ALA A 105 -16.59 21.11 27.31
N ALA A 106 -17.25 19.94 27.28
CA ALA A 106 -18.62 19.76 27.77
C ALA A 106 -18.74 19.40 29.26
N SER A 107 -17.64 19.27 30.01
CA SER A 107 -17.70 18.98 31.46
C SER A 107 -18.08 20.24 32.26
N PRO A 108 -19.30 20.32 32.85
CA PRO A 108 -19.71 21.48 33.63
C PRO A 108 -19.15 21.40 35.05
N ILE A 109 -18.78 22.58 35.56
CA ILE A 109 -18.28 22.84 36.91
C ILE A 109 -19.27 22.29 37.96
N PRO A 110 -18.85 21.40 38.88
CA PRO A 110 -19.71 21.02 40.00
C PRO A 110 -19.78 22.18 41.02
N SER A 111 -21.01 22.44 41.47
CA SER A 111 -21.45 23.54 42.34
C SER A 111 -20.99 23.44 43.78
#